data_AF-A0A839W7F5-F1
#
_entry.id   AF-A0A839W7F5-F1
#
_cell.length_a   1.000
_cell.length_b   1.000
_cell.length_c   1.000
_cell.angle_alpha   90.00
_cell.angle_beta   90.00
_cell.angle_gamma   90.00
#
_symmetry.space_group_name_H-M   'P 1'
#
loop_
_entity.id
_entity.type
_entity.pdbx_description
1 polymer ?
#
loop_
_entity_poly.entity_id
_entity_poly.type
_entity_poly.pdbx_seq_one_letter_code
_entity_poly.pdbx_strand_id
1 'polypeptide(L)' 'MKAVKFKEPATVGTLYNAGEVARFATDVADALVKAKVAEEVRAEAKKAGDAGK' A
#
# COMPACT_ATOMS: atom_id res chain seq x y z
N MET A 1 -4.66 -8.19 -7.93
CA MET A 1 -3.87 -7.13 -7.27
C MET A 1 -4.78 -6.39 -6.30
N LYS A 2 -4.30 -6.05 -5.11
CA LYS A 2 -5.03 -5.33 -4.06
C LYS A 2 -4.26 -4.06 -3.68
N ALA A 3 -4.99 -3.01 -3.29
CA ALA A 3 -4.38 -1.81 -2.74
C ALA A 3 -4.30 -1.92 -1.23
N VAL A 4 -3.16 -1.56 -0.66
CA VAL A 4 -2.96 -1.51 0.79
C VAL A 4 -2.41 -0.14 1.18
N LYS A 5 -2.83 0.35 2.34
CA LYS A 5 -2.29 1.55 2.97
C LYS A 5 -1.34 1.14 4.08
N PHE A 6 -0.10 1.58 4.02
CA PHE A 6 0.88 1.30 5.05
C PHE A 6 0.54 2.05 6.33
N LYS A 7 0.57 1.38 7.48
CA LYS A 7 0.35 2.00 8.80
C LYS A 7 1.63 2.59 9.39
N GLU A 8 2.75 2.02 9.00
CA GLU A 8 4.10 2.37 9.41
C GLU A 8 5.05 2.31 8.21
N PRO A 9 6.23 2.93 8.28
CA PRO A 9 7.21 2.84 7.20
C PRO A 9 7.66 1.40 7.01
N ALA A 10 7.57 0.88 5.80
CA ALA A 10 7.89 -0.52 5.51
C ALA A 10 8.63 -0.66 4.19
N THR A 11 9.52 -1.65 4.10
CA THR A 11 10.29 -1.92 2.88
C THR A 11 9.75 -3.17 2.18
N VAL A 12 9.22 -2.99 0.96
CA VAL A 12 8.69 -4.07 0.11
C VAL A 12 9.28 -3.92 -1.28
N GLY A 13 10.56 -4.29 -1.43
CA GLY A 13 11.36 -3.99 -2.63
C GLY A 13 11.81 -2.52 -2.70
N THR A 14 10.94 -1.59 -2.29
CA THR A 14 11.23 -0.17 -2.07
C THR A 14 10.71 0.28 -0.70
N LEU A 15 11.19 1.42 -0.21
CA LEU A 15 10.69 2.02 1.02
C LEU A 15 9.33 2.70 0.77
N TYR A 16 8.33 2.36 1.58
CA TYR A 16 7.02 2.98 1.62
C TYR A 16 6.83 3.72 2.94
N ASN A 17 6.23 4.90 2.89
CA ASN A 17 5.98 5.70 4.09
C ASN A 17 4.67 5.32 4.79
N ALA A 18 4.55 5.64 6.09
CA ALA A 18 3.30 5.53 6.81
C ALA A 18 2.21 6.40 6.14
N GLY A 19 1.06 5.81 5.87
CA GLY A 19 -0.07 6.43 5.18
C GLY A 19 -0.04 6.29 3.65
N GLU A 20 1.06 5.81 3.08
CA GLU A 20 1.21 5.62 1.65
C GLU A 20 0.36 4.45 1.15
N VAL A 21 -0.20 4.58 -0.05
CA VAL A 21 -1.05 3.57 -0.68
C VAL A 21 -0.32 2.98 -1.88
N ALA A 22 -0.16 1.65 -1.87
CA ALA A 22 0.48 0.92 -2.96
C ALA A 22 -0.36 -0.28 -3.38
N ARG A 23 -0.16 -0.74 -4.61
CA ARG A 23 -0.83 -1.92 -5.16
C ARG A 23 0.14 -3.08 -5.23
N PHE A 24 -0.23 -4.20 -4.63
CA PHE A 24 0.56 -5.43 -4.68
C PHE A 24 -0.26 -6.59 -5.26
N ALA A 25 0.44 -7.68 -5.57
CA ALA A 25 -0.19 -8.97 -5.79
C ALA A 25 -1.05 -9.34 -4.57
N THR A 26 -2.12 -10.08 -4.80
CA THR A 26 -3.11 -10.40 -3.76
C THR A 26 -2.45 -11.08 -2.56
N ASP A 27 -1.55 -12.04 -2.79
CA ASP A 27 -0.82 -12.77 -1.75
C ASP A 27 0.07 -11.87 -0.90
N VAL A 28 0.78 -10.93 -1.54
CA VAL A 28 1.67 -9.97 -0.86
C VAL A 28 0.85 -8.98 -0.04
N ALA A 29 -0.24 -8.46 -0.60
CA ALA A 29 -1.14 -7.57 0.11
C ALA A 29 -1.74 -8.25 1.36
N ASP A 30 -2.20 -9.50 1.23
CA ASP A 30 -2.74 -10.26 2.35
C ASP A 30 -1.68 -10.51 3.43
N ALA A 31 -0.44 -10.81 3.05
CA ALA A 31 0.67 -10.95 3.98
C ALA A 31 0.94 -9.65 4.77
N LEU A 32 0.95 -8.49 4.09
CA LEU A 32 1.15 -7.17 4.72
C LEU A 32 0.01 -6.82 5.69
N VAL A 33 -1.23 -7.13 5.32
CA VAL A 33 -2.40 -6.92 6.17
C VAL A 33 -2.38 -7.86 7.37
N LYS A 34 -2.05 -9.13 7.17
CA LYS A 34 -1.92 -10.14 8.24
C LYS A 34 -0.80 -9.79 9.22
N ALA A 35 0.29 -9.22 8.73
CA ALA A 35 1.40 -8.71 9.54
C ALA A 35 1.06 -7.41 10.29
N LYS A 36 -0.12 -6.82 10.08
CA LYS A 36 -0.56 -5.53 10.62
C LYS A 36 0.29 -4.32 10.19
N VAL A 37 1.16 -4.51 9.20
CA VAL A 37 2.00 -3.45 8.61
C VAL A 37 1.19 -2.53 7.70
N ALA A 38 0.15 -3.08 7.06
CA ALA A 38 -0.75 -2.34 6.19
C ALA A 38 -2.22 -2.70 6.44
N GLU A 39 -3.13 -1.94 5.86
CA GLU A 39 -4.56 -2.23 5.79
C GLU A 39 -5.03 -2.29 4.34
N GLU A 40 -5.92 -3.23 4.02
CA GLU A 40 -6.54 -3.28 2.69
C GLU A 40 -7.41 -2.04 2.51
N VAL A 41 -7.13 -1.26 1.47
CA VAL A 41 -7.97 -0.14 1.07
C VAL A 41 -8.77 -0.57 -0.14
N ARG A 42 -10.10 -0.54 -0.02
CA ARG A 42 -10.99 -0.62 -1.18
C ARG A 42 -10.66 0.57 -2.06
N ALA A 43 -10.03 0.29 -3.19
CA ALA A 43 -9.66 1.29 -4.17
C ALA A 43 -10.93 1.87 -4.81
N GLU A 44 -11.62 2.77 -4.13
CA GLU A 44 -12.30 3.84 -4.85
C GLU A 44 -11.19 4.63 -5.54
N ALA A 45 -11.27 4.71 -6.86
CA ALA A 45 -10.23 5.18 -7.76
C ALA A 45 -9.91 6.67 -7.54
N LYS A 46 -9.27 7.04 -6.43
CA LYS A 46 -8.70 8.37 -6.27
C LYS A 46 -7.25 8.34 -6.72
N LYS A 47 -7.11 8.50 -8.03
CA LYS A 47 -5.96 9.00 -8.79
C LYS A 47 -4.82 9.50 -7.87
N ALA A 48 -3.89 8.63 -7.49
CA ALA A 48 -2.57 9.04 -7.07
C ALA A 48 -1.77 9.33 -8.35
N GLY A 49 -2.15 10.42 -9.02
CA GLY A 49 -1.34 11.05 -10.04
C GLY A 49 -0.43 12.03 -9.33
N ASP A 50 0.81 11.57 -9.13
CA ASP A 50 2.03 12.33 -9.40
C ASP A 50 2.05 13.80 -8.95
N ALA A 51 2.73 14.03 -7.82
CA ALA A 51 3.39 15.29 -7.55
C ALA A 51 4.49 15.49 -8.61
N GLY A 52 4.30 16.44 -9.53
CA GLY A 52 5.21 16.64 -10.66
C GLY A 52 5.13 18.03 -11.29
N LYS A 53 5.73 19.01 -10.60
CA LYS A 53 6.16 20.35 -11.04
C LYS A 53 5.19 21.52 -10.95
#